data_AF-A0A5N6WYB9-F1
#
_entry.id   AF-A0A5N6WYB9-F1
#
_cell.length_a   1.000
_cell.length_b   1.000
_cell.length_c   1.000
_cell.angle_alpha   90.00
_cell.angle_beta   90.00
_cell.angle_gamma   90.00
#
_symmetry.space_group_name_H-M   'P 1'
#
loop_
_entity.id
_entity.type
_entity.pdbx_description
1 polymer ?
#
loop_
_entity_poly.entity_id
_entity_poly.type
_entity_poly.pdbx_seq_one_letter_code
_entity_poly.pdbx_strand_id
1 'polypeptide(L)'
;MDDPQDRVFSCPTGPSLSITERTAFGTLGCIVYGYPSTGGILIKEADLLDMLFLSLPRSHTSQRSPNTDEEDRFCNLLRRTGATFWPSKQDWFDVQMGLREITEEEEKVMVYGWPTDGVGVWVLRFRSTRQLPSDFGRISLAMNMEEKIQIMREYGATFVEDITQVEELNTI
;
A
#
# COMPACT_ATOMS: atom_id res chain seq x y z
N MET A 1 52.91 -3.53 14.37
CA MET A 1 52.14 -2.41 13.79
C MET A 1 51.53 -3.00 12.54
N ASP A 2 50.30 -3.48 12.66
CA ASP A 2 49.59 -4.18 11.59
C ASP A 2 48.48 -3.27 11.07
N ASP A 3 48.46 -3.16 9.75
CA ASP A 3 47.65 -2.26 8.92
C ASP A 3 46.16 -2.68 8.90
N PRO A 4 45.20 -1.80 9.24
CA PRO A 4 43.79 -2.17 9.30
C PRO A 4 43.06 -1.76 8.01
N GLN A 5 43.39 -2.35 6.88
CA GLN A 5 42.59 -2.25 5.65
C GLN A 5 42.52 -3.61 4.96
N ASP A 6 41.47 -4.38 5.29
CA ASP A 6 40.73 -5.25 4.36
C ASP A 6 39.63 -6.04 5.08
N ARG A 7 38.80 -5.36 5.88
CA ARG A 7 37.46 -5.90 6.18
C ARG A 7 36.55 -5.59 5.00
N VAL A 8 36.61 -6.46 4.00
CA VAL A 8 35.52 -6.60 3.03
C VAL A 8 34.26 -6.90 3.83
N PHE A 9 33.40 -5.90 4.01
CA PHE A 9 32.05 -6.10 4.51
C PHE A 9 31.29 -6.86 3.43
N SER A 10 31.39 -8.19 3.46
CA SER A 10 30.45 -9.03 2.74
C SER A 10 29.09 -8.80 3.40
N CYS A 11 28.24 -8.00 2.77
CA CYS A 11 26.81 -7.97 3.09
C CYS A 11 26.34 -9.43 3.12
N PRO A 12 25.73 -9.93 4.21
CA PRO A 12 25.15 -11.25 4.21
C PRO A 12 24.20 -11.31 3.03
N THR A 13 24.46 -12.21 2.08
CA THR A 13 23.49 -12.52 1.04
C THR A 13 22.30 -13.12 1.79
N GLY A 14 21.33 -12.27 2.12
CA GLY A 14 20.08 -12.71 2.71
C GLY A 14 19.49 -13.81 1.83
N PRO A 15 18.67 -14.72 2.41
CA PRO A 15 17.98 -15.72 1.60
C PRO A 15 17.32 -15.00 0.44
N SER A 16 17.51 -15.53 -0.78
CA SER A 16 16.98 -14.96 -2.04
C SER A 16 15.65 -14.27 -1.76
N LEU A 17 15.60 -12.93 -1.88
CA LEU A 17 14.40 -12.15 -1.62
C LEU A 17 13.24 -12.82 -2.33
N SER A 18 12.39 -13.50 -1.57
CA SER A 18 11.24 -14.20 -2.09
C SER A 18 10.38 -13.13 -2.77
N ILE A 19 10.33 -13.15 -4.10
CA ILE A 19 9.51 -12.24 -4.92
C ILE A 19 8.02 -12.68 -4.85
N THR A 20 7.64 -13.35 -3.76
CA THR A 20 6.33 -13.98 -3.57
C THR A 20 5.64 -13.56 -2.28
N GLU A 21 6.27 -12.78 -1.41
CA GLU A 21 5.65 -12.35 -0.16
C GLU A 21 4.39 -11.52 -0.43
N ARG A 22 3.22 -11.97 0.02
CA ARG A 22 1.99 -11.16 -0.04
C ARG A 22 1.88 -10.24 1.16
N THR A 23 2.20 -10.75 2.35
CA THR A 23 2.13 -10.00 3.60
C THR A 23 3.42 -10.12 4.38
N ALA A 24 3.88 -8.99 4.93
CA ALA A 24 5.02 -8.91 5.82
C ALA A 24 4.59 -8.17 7.11
N PHE A 25 4.61 -8.88 8.24
CA PHE A 25 4.30 -8.29 9.54
C PHE A 25 5.52 -7.62 10.14
N GLY A 26 5.37 -6.35 10.52
CA GLY A 26 6.37 -5.57 11.25
C GLY A 26 5.95 -5.33 12.70
N THR A 27 6.68 -4.46 13.39
CA THR A 27 6.39 -4.09 14.79
C THR A 27 5.10 -3.28 14.96
N LEU A 28 4.68 -2.56 13.92
CA LEU A 28 3.55 -1.62 13.99
C LEU A 28 2.36 -2.00 13.10
N GLY A 29 2.47 -3.06 12.30
CA GLY A 29 1.42 -3.41 11.35
C GLY A 29 1.85 -4.43 10.30
N CYS A 30 1.17 -4.41 9.17
CA CYS A 30 1.40 -5.32 8.05
C CYS A 30 1.61 -4.52 6.77
N ILE A 31 2.66 -4.86 6.02
CA ILE A 31 2.82 -4.41 4.63
C ILE A 31 2.21 -5.47 3.73
N VAL A 32 1.34 -5.05 2.80
CA VAL A 32 0.76 -5.89 1.77
C VAL A 32 1.38 -5.52 0.43
N TYR A 33 1.85 -6.54 -0.29
CA TYR A 33 2.43 -6.41 -1.62
C TYR A 33 1.43 -6.91 -2.66
N GLY A 34 1.47 -6.36 -3.88
CA GLY A 34 0.76 -6.86 -5.06
C GLY A 34 1.69 -6.89 -6.26
N TYR A 35 1.63 -7.93 -7.09
CA TYR A 35 2.55 -8.13 -8.21
C TYR A 35 1.80 -8.15 -9.55
N PRO A 36 1.41 -6.97 -10.10
CA PRO A 36 0.67 -6.93 -11.34
C PRO A 36 1.50 -7.46 -12.52
N SER A 37 0.82 -8.07 -13.49
CA SER A 37 1.44 -8.63 -14.70
C SER A 37 2.09 -7.57 -15.60
N THR A 38 1.67 -6.31 -15.48
CA THR A 38 2.27 -5.15 -16.14
C THR A 38 3.66 -4.80 -15.62
N GLY A 39 4.11 -5.44 -14.53
CA GLY A 39 5.40 -5.20 -13.89
C GLY A 39 5.29 -4.22 -12.72
N GLY A 40 6.41 -3.98 -12.04
CA GLY A 40 6.42 -3.18 -10.81
C GLY A 40 5.80 -3.91 -9.61
N ILE A 41 5.43 -3.15 -8.58
CA ILE A 41 4.86 -3.66 -7.34
C ILE A 41 3.89 -2.65 -6.72
N LEU A 42 2.77 -3.15 -6.20
CA LEU A 42 1.89 -2.39 -5.32
C LEU A 42 2.30 -2.59 -3.87
N ILE A 43 2.35 -1.52 -3.09
CA ILE A 43 2.73 -1.56 -1.67
C ILE A 43 1.69 -0.80 -0.86
N LYS A 44 1.21 -1.44 0.20
CA LYS A 44 0.26 -0.84 1.14
C LYS A 44 0.70 -1.13 2.57
N GLU A 45 0.83 -0.07 3.37
CA GLU A 45 0.76 -0.19 4.83
C GLU A 45 -0.70 -0.41 5.20
N ALA A 46 -1.06 -1.65 5.54
CA ALA A 46 -2.45 -2.07 5.66
C ALA A 46 -2.96 -1.90 7.09
N ASP A 47 -4.13 -1.28 7.20
CA ASP A 47 -4.92 -1.26 8.43
C ASP A 47 -5.80 -2.54 8.56
N LEU A 48 -6.56 -2.63 9.66
CA LEU A 48 -7.42 -3.80 9.90
C LEU A 48 -8.52 -3.94 8.84
N LEU A 49 -9.07 -2.83 8.33
CA LEU A 49 -10.10 -2.84 7.30
C LEU A 49 -9.52 -3.25 5.96
N ASP A 50 -8.31 -2.80 5.62
CA ASP A 50 -7.64 -3.19 4.39
C ASP A 50 -7.45 -4.72 4.37
N MET A 51 -7.01 -5.31 5.49
CA MET A 51 -6.88 -6.77 5.61
C MET A 51 -8.21 -7.51 5.45
N LEU A 52 -9.31 -6.97 6.00
CA LEU A 52 -10.66 -7.53 5.83
C LEU A 52 -11.16 -7.40 4.39
N PHE A 53 -10.98 -6.23 3.78
CA PHE A 53 -11.37 -5.94 2.40
C PHE A 53 -10.65 -6.86 1.41
N LEU A 54 -9.37 -7.12 1.65
CA LEU A 54 -8.53 -8.00 0.83
C LEU A 54 -8.67 -9.49 1.17
N SER A 55 -9.50 -9.84 2.17
CA SER A 55 -9.67 -11.21 2.67
C SER A 55 -8.33 -11.87 3.08
N LEU A 56 -7.42 -11.10 3.68
CA LEU A 56 -6.10 -11.56 4.10
C LEU A 56 -6.10 -12.06 5.56
N PRO A 57 -5.33 -13.12 5.88
CA PRO A 57 -5.14 -13.55 7.25
C PRO A 57 -4.34 -12.52 8.05
N ARG A 58 -4.73 -12.34 9.32
CA ARG A 58 -4.12 -11.37 10.25
C ARG A 58 -3.12 -12.00 11.23
N SER A 59 -3.07 -13.34 11.27
CA SER A 59 -2.29 -14.11 12.25
C SER A 59 -1.03 -14.75 11.68
N HIS A 60 -0.89 -14.80 10.35
CA HIS A 60 0.24 -15.44 9.68
C HIS A 60 0.45 -14.84 8.30
N THR A 61 1.67 -14.97 7.78
CA THR A 61 2.04 -14.45 6.47
C THR A 61 1.36 -15.22 5.34
N SER A 62 1.14 -14.53 4.23
CA SER A 62 0.61 -15.09 2.99
C SER A 62 1.63 -14.92 1.86
N GLN A 63 1.48 -15.74 0.82
CA GLN A 63 2.26 -15.63 -0.41
C GLN A 63 1.33 -15.23 -1.56
N ARG A 64 1.91 -14.66 -2.61
CA ARG A 64 1.21 -14.25 -3.84
C ARG A 64 0.63 -15.48 -4.56
N SER A 65 -0.36 -15.27 -5.44
CA SER A 65 -0.84 -16.39 -6.25
C SER A 65 0.19 -16.75 -7.32
N PRO A 66 0.43 -18.04 -7.61
CA PRO A 66 1.21 -18.43 -8.80
C PRO A 66 0.43 -18.20 -10.10
N ASN A 67 -0.89 -18.02 -10.03
CA ASN A 67 -1.74 -17.72 -11.17
C ASN A 67 -1.77 -16.20 -11.41
N THR A 68 -1.26 -15.77 -12.56
CA THR A 68 -1.18 -14.36 -12.96
C THR A 68 -2.55 -13.67 -12.96
N ASP A 69 -3.61 -14.32 -13.42
CA ASP A 69 -4.93 -13.70 -13.48
C ASP A 69 -5.54 -13.51 -12.09
N GLU A 70 -5.27 -14.44 -11.16
CA GLU A 70 -5.66 -14.29 -9.75
C GLU A 70 -4.88 -13.18 -9.08
N GLU A 71 -3.57 -13.08 -9.38
CA GLU A 71 -2.71 -12.03 -8.88
C GLU A 71 -3.16 -10.65 -9.36
N ASP A 72 -3.50 -10.51 -10.64
CA ASP A 72 -3.98 -9.25 -11.20
C ASP A 72 -5.32 -8.83 -10.59
N ARG A 73 -6.23 -9.79 -10.36
CA ARG A 73 -7.47 -9.52 -9.62
C ARG A 73 -7.20 -9.05 -8.20
N PHE A 74 -6.23 -9.65 -7.51
CA PHE A 74 -5.80 -9.19 -6.19
C PHE A 74 -5.20 -7.77 -6.26
N CYS A 75 -4.34 -7.48 -7.23
CA CYS A 75 -3.76 -6.15 -7.44
C CYS A 75 -4.84 -5.09 -7.67
N ASN A 76 -5.87 -5.41 -8.45
CA ASN A 76 -7.02 -4.51 -8.65
C ASN A 76 -7.77 -4.23 -7.34
N LEU A 77 -7.91 -5.21 -6.45
CA LEU A 77 -8.47 -4.98 -5.11
C LEU A 77 -7.52 -4.16 -4.23
N LEU A 78 -6.22 -4.42 -4.29
CA LEU A 78 -5.21 -3.68 -3.53
C LEU A 78 -5.14 -2.20 -3.94
N ARG A 79 -5.32 -1.87 -5.22
CA ARG A 79 -5.47 -0.46 -5.67
C ARG A 79 -6.64 0.24 -4.98
N ARG A 80 -7.75 -0.49 -4.80
CA ARG A 80 -8.97 0.02 -4.12
C ARG A 80 -8.78 0.27 -2.62
N THR A 81 -7.66 -0.12 -2.02
CA THR A 81 -7.28 0.26 -0.65
C THR A 81 -6.35 1.46 -0.60
N GLY A 82 -6.00 2.07 -1.74
CA GLY A 82 -5.04 3.18 -1.81
C GLY A 82 -3.60 2.71 -1.71
N ALA A 83 -3.28 1.53 -2.25
CA ALA A 83 -1.91 1.07 -2.37
C ALA A 83 -1.15 1.90 -3.41
N THR A 84 0.11 2.19 -3.11
CA THR A 84 1.00 2.96 -3.99
C THR A 84 1.73 2.02 -4.94
N PHE A 85 1.83 2.39 -6.21
CA PHE A 85 2.64 1.67 -7.19
C PHE A 85 4.10 2.11 -7.12
N TRP A 86 5.01 1.14 -7.23
CA TRP A 86 6.45 1.35 -7.25
C TRP A 86 7.08 0.55 -8.40
N PRO A 87 8.11 1.09 -9.07
CA PRO A 87 8.89 0.35 -10.06
C PRO A 87 9.46 -0.98 -9.56
N SER A 88 9.86 -1.04 -8.28
CA SER A 88 10.31 -2.28 -7.63
C SER A 88 10.31 -2.17 -6.11
N LYS A 89 10.44 -3.29 -5.40
CA LYS A 89 10.61 -3.31 -3.93
C LYS A 89 11.90 -2.60 -3.49
N GLN A 90 12.97 -2.70 -4.29
CA GLN A 90 14.23 -2.01 -4.03
C GLN A 90 14.04 -0.49 -4.14
N ASP A 91 13.30 -0.05 -5.15
CA ASP A 91 13.06 1.36 -5.40
C ASP A 91 12.23 2.01 -4.26
N TRP A 92 11.22 1.30 -3.74
CA TRP A 92 10.54 1.69 -2.50
C TRP A 92 11.49 1.76 -1.31
N PHE A 93 12.34 0.75 -1.14
CA PHE A 93 13.32 0.72 -0.04
C PHE A 93 14.32 1.87 -0.12
N ASP A 94 14.81 2.20 -1.31
CA ASP A 94 15.74 3.31 -1.53
C ASP A 94 15.11 4.65 -1.13
N VAL A 95 13.81 4.85 -1.39
CA VAL A 95 13.07 6.02 -0.87
C VAL A 95 12.96 5.99 0.65
N GLN A 96 12.58 4.86 1.25
CA GLN A 96 12.47 4.76 2.71
C GLN A 96 13.79 5.03 3.43
N MET A 97 14.92 4.66 2.81
CA MET A 97 16.26 4.90 3.34
C MET A 97 16.84 6.29 2.99
N GLY A 98 16.09 7.12 2.24
CA GLY A 98 16.56 8.43 1.78
C GLY A 98 17.70 8.35 0.75
N LEU A 99 17.87 7.21 0.09
CA LEU A 99 18.82 6.99 -1.00
C LEU A 99 18.29 7.49 -2.34
N ARG A 100 16.97 7.65 -2.45
CA ARG A 100 16.26 8.24 -3.59
C ARG A 100 15.20 9.24 -3.10
N GLU A 101 15.01 10.34 -3.83
CA GLU A 101 13.88 11.25 -3.60
C GLU A 101 12.56 10.61 -4.07
N ILE A 102 11.51 10.72 -3.25
CA ILE A 102 10.16 10.29 -3.61
C ILE A 102 9.59 11.18 -4.73
N THR A 103 8.90 10.58 -5.70
CA THR A 103 8.22 11.37 -6.74
C THR A 103 6.89 11.93 -6.23
N GLU A 104 6.36 12.96 -6.88
CA GLU A 104 5.06 13.54 -6.51
C GLU A 104 3.93 12.50 -6.56
N GLU A 105 3.96 11.55 -7.51
CA GLU A 105 2.96 10.48 -7.61
C GLU A 105 3.09 9.45 -6.48
N GLU A 106 4.31 9.09 -6.08
CA GLU A 106 4.56 8.16 -4.98
C GLU A 106 4.25 8.77 -3.60
N GLU A 107 4.38 10.10 -3.46
CA GLU A 107 4.10 10.80 -2.20
C GLU A 107 2.60 10.98 -1.95
N LYS A 108 1.76 10.91 -2.99
CA LYS A 108 0.29 11.05 -2.87
C LYS A 108 -0.28 10.04 -1.88
N VAL A 109 -1.17 10.52 -1.02
CA VAL A 109 -1.94 9.67 -0.10
C VAL A 109 -3.37 9.60 -0.60
N MET A 110 -3.75 8.41 -1.03
CA MET A 110 -5.09 8.09 -1.51
C MET A 110 -5.81 7.21 -0.50
N VAL A 111 -7.01 7.61 -0.10
CA VAL A 111 -7.88 6.78 0.75
C VAL A 111 -9.24 6.64 0.08
N TYR A 112 -9.72 5.41 -0.01
CA TYR A 112 -11.02 5.07 -0.56
C TYR A 112 -11.94 4.51 0.52
N GLY A 113 -13.20 4.92 0.46
CA GLY A 113 -14.28 4.40 1.28
C GLY A 113 -15.37 3.86 0.37
N TRP A 114 -15.69 2.57 0.50
CA TRP A 114 -16.65 1.87 -0.34
C TRP A 114 -17.97 1.68 0.42
N PRO A 115 -19.05 2.40 0.04
CA PRO A 115 -20.34 2.28 0.70
C PRO A 115 -20.88 0.85 0.66
N THR A 116 -21.61 0.47 1.71
CA THR A 116 -22.21 -0.87 1.83
C THR A 116 -23.34 -1.14 0.84
N ASP A 117 -23.97 -0.09 0.32
CA ASP A 117 -24.96 -0.18 -0.76
C ASP A 117 -24.32 -0.48 -2.14
N GLY A 118 -22.99 -0.43 -2.25
CA GLY A 118 -22.24 -0.69 -3.46
C GLY A 118 -22.29 0.44 -4.50
N VAL A 119 -22.85 1.61 -4.16
CA VAL A 119 -22.99 2.74 -5.07
C VAL A 119 -21.85 3.74 -4.88
N GLY A 120 -21.06 3.93 -5.92
CA GLY A 120 -19.97 4.90 -5.94
C GLY A 120 -18.84 4.62 -4.96
N VAL A 121 -18.05 5.66 -4.70
CA VAL A 121 -16.88 5.62 -3.82
C VAL A 121 -16.60 6.99 -3.22
N TRP A 122 -16.24 7.02 -1.95
CA TRP A 122 -15.67 8.19 -1.30
C TRP A 122 -14.17 8.22 -1.53
N VAL A 123 -13.65 9.35 -1.98
CA VAL A 123 -12.22 9.52 -2.28
C VAL A 123 -11.67 10.68 -1.47
N LEU A 124 -10.59 10.42 -0.73
CA LEU A 124 -9.82 11.40 0.00
C LEU A 124 -8.41 11.47 -0.59
N ARG A 125 -7.94 12.70 -0.85
CA ARG A 125 -6.72 12.98 -1.62
C ARG A 125 -5.82 13.93 -0.86
N PHE A 126 -4.55 13.56 -0.68
CA PHE A 126 -3.49 14.47 -0.25
C PHE A 126 -2.30 14.36 -1.20
N ARG A 127 -1.61 15.47 -1.44
CA ARG A 127 -0.42 15.47 -2.30
C ARG A 127 0.78 14.81 -1.63
N SER A 128 0.81 14.82 -0.31
CA SER A 128 1.88 14.21 0.47
C SER A 128 1.46 13.90 1.90
N THR A 129 2.24 13.04 2.56
CA THR A 129 2.12 12.78 4.00
C THR A 129 2.27 14.05 4.85
N ARG A 130 2.96 15.08 4.34
CA ARG A 130 3.14 16.38 5.00
C ARG A 130 1.86 17.20 5.10
N GLN A 131 0.85 16.92 4.27
CA GLN A 131 -0.44 17.59 4.28
C GLN A 131 -1.47 16.89 5.17
N LEU A 132 -1.13 15.73 5.74
CA LEU A 132 -2.05 14.97 6.57
C LEU A 132 -2.36 15.74 7.86
N PRO A 133 -3.64 15.83 8.25
CA PRO A 133 -4.02 16.33 9.57
C PRO A 133 -3.29 15.57 10.68
N SER A 134 -2.98 16.25 11.79
CA SER A 134 -2.25 15.62 12.91
C SER A 134 -2.97 14.42 13.54
N ASP A 135 -4.30 14.34 13.37
CA ASP A 135 -5.16 13.28 13.86
C ASP A 135 -5.54 12.25 12.77
N PHE A 136 -4.94 12.31 11.58
CA PHE A 136 -5.28 11.46 10.42
C PHE A 136 -5.28 9.96 10.72
N GLY A 137 -4.46 9.52 11.69
CA GLY A 137 -4.44 8.14 12.18
C GLY A 137 -5.79 7.62 12.69
N ARG A 138 -6.78 8.49 12.96
CA ARG A 138 -8.16 8.08 13.29
C ARG A 138 -8.79 7.18 12.21
N ILE A 139 -8.44 7.37 10.93
CA ILE A 139 -8.98 6.54 9.83
C ILE A 139 -8.64 5.06 10.03
N SER A 140 -7.42 4.72 10.48
CA SER A 140 -7.00 3.32 10.64
C SER A 140 -7.65 2.64 11.84
N LEU A 141 -8.33 3.40 12.70
CA LEU A 141 -9.07 2.90 13.86
C LEU A 141 -10.55 2.62 13.57
N ALA A 142 -11.04 2.96 12.38
CA ALA A 142 -12.39 2.58 11.97
C ALA A 142 -12.58 1.05 12.10
N MET A 143 -13.79 0.59 12.37
CA MET A 143 -14.11 -0.84 12.46
C MET A 143 -14.84 -1.36 11.22
N ASN A 144 -15.41 -0.47 10.41
CA ASN A 144 -16.14 -0.81 9.18
C ASN A 144 -16.10 0.34 8.16
N MET A 145 -16.50 0.06 6.92
CA MET A 145 -16.42 1.04 5.82
C MET A 145 -17.26 2.29 6.07
N GLU A 146 -18.43 2.19 6.71
CA GLU A 146 -19.28 3.35 6.98
C GLU A 146 -18.64 4.30 7.99
N GLU A 147 -18.02 3.74 9.03
CA GLU A 147 -17.23 4.52 9.99
C GLU A 147 -16.01 5.16 9.32
N LYS A 148 -15.28 4.41 8.47
CA LYS A 148 -14.16 4.95 7.67
C LYS A 148 -14.62 6.11 6.79
N ILE A 149 -15.74 5.95 6.08
CA ILE A 149 -16.35 7.00 5.25
C ILE A 149 -16.72 8.22 6.09
N GLN A 150 -17.33 8.03 7.26
CA GLN A 150 -17.70 9.13 8.13
C GLN A 150 -16.48 9.95 8.57
N ILE A 151 -15.38 9.30 8.94
CA ILE A 151 -14.12 9.98 9.29
C ILE A 151 -13.51 10.65 8.04
N MET A 152 -13.50 9.98 6.88
CA MET A 152 -13.00 10.55 5.63
C MET A 152 -13.72 11.85 5.25
N ARG A 153 -15.03 11.94 5.51
CA ARG A 153 -15.83 13.16 5.27
C ARG A 153 -15.36 14.34 6.13
N GLU A 154 -14.92 14.09 7.37
CA GLU A 154 -14.35 15.13 8.23
C GLU A 154 -13.05 15.71 7.65
N TYR A 155 -12.32 14.92 6.86
CA TYR A 155 -11.10 15.33 6.16
C TYR A 155 -11.34 15.85 4.74
N GLY A 156 -12.59 16.07 4.34
CA GLY A 156 -12.92 16.66 3.04
C GLY A 156 -12.98 15.65 1.89
N ALA A 157 -13.26 14.38 2.16
CA ALA A 157 -13.48 13.39 1.11
C ALA A 157 -14.65 13.79 0.20
N THR A 158 -14.52 13.45 -1.08
CA THR A 158 -15.52 13.71 -2.12
C THR A 158 -16.16 12.40 -2.56
N PHE A 159 -17.48 12.40 -2.73
CA PHE A 159 -18.20 11.26 -3.30
C PHE A 159 -18.15 11.28 -4.83
N VAL A 160 -17.91 10.12 -5.43
CA VAL A 160 -17.93 9.89 -6.87
C VAL A 160 -18.87 8.71 -7.15
N GLU A 161 -19.96 8.96 -7.87
CA GLU A 161 -20.98 7.94 -8.17
C GLU A 161 -20.48 6.91 -9.18
N ASP A 162 -19.82 7.37 -10.25
CA ASP A 162 -19.25 6.52 -11.28
C ASP A 162 -17.76 6.27 -11.01
N ILE A 163 -17.42 5.04 -10.62
CA ILE A 163 -16.05 4.63 -10.29
C ILE A 163 -15.09 4.85 -11.47
N THR A 164 -15.58 4.81 -12.71
CA THR A 164 -14.74 5.06 -13.89
C THR A 164 -14.26 6.50 -14.00
N GLN A 165 -14.84 7.43 -13.23
CA GLN A 165 -14.38 8.82 -13.13
C GLN A 165 -13.25 9.00 -12.10
N VAL A 166 -12.90 7.95 -11.34
CA VAL A 166 -11.77 7.98 -10.41
C VAL A 166 -10.51 7.59 -11.18
N GLU A 167 -9.84 8.61 -11.73
CA GLU A 167 -8.65 8.45 -12.58
C GLU A 167 -7.56 7.57 -11.93
N GLU A 168 -7.38 7.69 -10.62
CA GLU A 168 -6.36 6.96 -9.85
C GLU A 168 -6.62 5.45 -9.77
N LEU A 169 -7.85 5.00 -10.04
CA LEU A 169 -8.22 3.58 -10.09
C LEU A 169 -8.16 3.01 -11.51
N ASN A 170 -8.00 3.86 -12.53
CA ASN A 170 -7.99 3.46 -13.94
C ASN A 170 -6.58 3.26 -14.52
N THR A 171 -5.53 3.50 -13.72
CA THR A 171 -4.14 3.37 -14.20
C THR A 171 -3.77 1.89 -14.31
N ILE A 172 -3.53 1.43 -15.55
CA ILE A 172 -3.13 0.07 -15.94
C ILE A 172 -1.60 -0.06 -15.90
#